data_AF-A0A9W3SB07-F1
#
_entry.id   AF-A0A9W3SB07-F1
#
_cell.length_a   1.000
_cell.length_b   1.000
_cell.length_c   1.000
_cell.angle_alpha   90.00
_cell.angle_beta   90.00
_cell.angle_gamma   90.00
#
_symmetry.space_group_name_H-M   'P 1'
#
loop_
_entity.id
_entity.type
_entity.pdbx_description
1 polymer ?
#
loop_
_entity_poly.entity_id
_entity_poly.type
_entity_poly.pdbx_seq_one_letter_code
_entity_poly.pdbx_strand_id
1 'polypeptide(L)'
;MNLTKIFRMQKVLDTRIIEEHGLEGQNLFYNMILALQVEIGELANETRCFKHWSNKGPSEKEVILMEYVDGFHFISSLGNGIGFNPNEYSLKLLEHNANVYTASTLVNQFNNVYEAVSEFRATQDIELY
;
A
#
# COMPACT_ATOMS: atom_id res chain seq x y z
N MET A 1 -2.24 8.70 12.87
CA MET A 1 -2.56 8.92 11.44
C MET A 1 -4.06 9.14 11.29
N ASN A 2 -4.52 9.98 10.37
CA ASN A 2 -5.95 10.19 10.13
C ASN A 2 -6.34 9.55 8.79
N LEU A 3 -6.75 8.27 8.82
CA LEU A 3 -7.08 7.49 7.63
C LEU A 3 -8.23 8.10 6.84
N THR A 4 -9.27 8.59 7.51
CA THR A 4 -10.41 9.25 6.87
C THR A 4 -9.98 10.45 6.03
N LYS A 5 -9.05 11.27 6.55
CA LYS A 5 -8.49 12.39 5.81
C LYS A 5 -7.65 11.94 4.61
N ILE A 6 -6.82 10.91 4.79
CA ILE A 6 -5.94 10.38 3.74
C ILE A 6 -6.77 9.83 2.58
N PHE A 7 -7.72 8.93 2.83
CA PHE A 7 -8.55 8.32 1.79
C PHE A 7 -9.36 9.35 1.02
N ARG A 8 -9.90 10.36 1.72
CA ARG A 8 -10.61 11.48 1.09
C ARG A 8 -9.69 12.30 0.19
N MET A 9 -8.48 12.61 0.64
CA MET A 9 -7.50 13.35 -0.17
C MET A 9 -7.05 12.53 -1.38
N GLN A 10 -6.83 11.23 -1.20
CA GLN A 10 -6.47 10.33 -2.28
C GLN A 10 -7.56 10.27 -3.34
N LYS A 11 -8.84 10.18 -2.94
CA LYS A 11 -9.95 10.18 -3.89
C LYS A 11 -9.97 11.41 -4.80
N VAL A 12 -9.64 12.59 -4.25
CA VAL A 12 -9.55 13.84 -5.03
C VAL A 12 -8.37 13.77 -6.00
N LEU A 13 -7.23 13.25 -5.57
CA LEU A 13 -6.07 13.06 -6.44
C LEU A 13 -6.35 12.05 -7.56
N ASP A 14 -6.97 10.91 -7.24
CA ASP A 14 -7.33 9.87 -8.22
C ASP A 14 -8.27 10.42 -9.30
N THR A 15 -9.31 11.18 -8.90
CA THR A 15 -10.22 11.83 -9.87
C THR A 15 -9.47 12.76 -10.81
N ARG A 16 -8.56 13.58 -10.27
CA ARG A 16 -7.74 14.50 -11.06
C ARG A 16 -6.84 13.75 -12.05
N ILE A 17 -6.19 12.67 -11.63
CA ILE A 17 -5.33 11.85 -12.49
C ILE A 17 -6.15 11.23 -13.63
N ILE A 18 -7.35 10.70 -13.32
CA ILE A 18 -8.24 10.11 -14.32
C ILE A 18 -8.62 11.15 -15.40
N GLU A 19 -9.03 12.35 -14.98
CA GLU A 19 -9.41 13.45 -15.88
C GLU A 19 -8.22 13.97 -16.70
N GLU A 20 -7.07 14.20 -16.07
CA GLU A 20 -5.87 14.73 -16.73
C GLU A 20 -5.31 13.77 -17.78
N HIS A 21 -5.48 12.46 -17.60
CA HIS A 21 -4.94 11.42 -18.48
C HIS A 21 -5.98 10.73 -19.36
N GLY A 22 -7.26 11.12 -19.32
CA GLY A 22 -8.32 10.53 -20.15
C GLY A 22 -8.56 9.06 -19.85
N LEU A 23 -8.53 8.69 -18.58
CA LEU A 23 -8.63 7.29 -18.10
C LEU A 23 -10.06 6.90 -17.71
N GLU A 24 -11.06 7.69 -18.08
CA GLU A 24 -12.45 7.46 -17.69
C GLU A 24 -12.96 6.09 -18.19
N GLY A 25 -13.57 5.34 -17.28
CA GLY A 25 -14.10 4.00 -17.58
C GLY A 25 -13.03 2.91 -17.74
N GLN A 26 -11.75 3.23 -17.62
CA GLN A 26 -10.69 2.21 -17.64
C GLN A 26 -10.60 1.50 -16.29
N ASN A 27 -10.47 0.17 -16.32
CA ASN A 27 -10.18 -0.61 -15.13
C ASN A 27 -8.67 -0.57 -14.86
N LEU A 28 -8.26 0.21 -13.86
CA LEU A 28 -6.87 0.38 -13.44
C LEU A 28 -6.48 -0.50 -12.24
N PHE A 29 -7.35 -1.44 -11.82
CA PHE A 29 -7.14 -2.23 -10.61
C PHE A 29 -5.80 -2.97 -10.62
N TYR A 30 -5.53 -3.75 -11.67
CA TYR A 30 -4.28 -4.50 -11.76
C TYR A 30 -3.05 -3.61 -11.92
N ASN A 31 -3.20 -2.44 -12.56
CA ASN A 31 -2.13 -1.44 -12.65
C ASN A 31 -1.76 -0.92 -11.26
N MET A 32 -2.76 -0.61 -10.43
CA MET A 32 -2.54 -0.14 -9.05
C MET A 32 -1.96 -1.23 -8.14
N ILE A 33 -2.37 -2.49 -8.31
CA ILE A 33 -1.76 -3.62 -7.59
C ILE A 33 -0.28 -3.75 -7.94
N LEU A 34 0.06 -3.71 -9.23
CA LEU A 34 1.45 -3.77 -9.67
C LEU A 34 2.25 -2.58 -9.14
N ALA A 35 1.70 -1.36 -9.23
CA ALA A 35 2.35 -0.16 -8.71
C ALA A 35 2.63 -0.29 -7.20
N LEU A 36 1.65 -0.73 -6.40
CA LEU A 36 1.85 -1.00 -4.98
C LEU A 36 2.98 -2.01 -4.73
N GLN A 37 3.05 -3.11 -5.48
CA GLN A 37 4.11 -4.10 -5.33
C GLN A 37 5.50 -3.54 -5.66
N VAL A 38 5.58 -2.65 -6.66
CA VAL A 38 6.81 -1.91 -7.01
C VAL A 38 7.22 -1.01 -5.85
N GLU A 39 6.33 -0.15 -5.34
CA GLU A 39 6.64 0.78 -4.23
C GLU A 39 7.06 0.05 -2.95
N ILE A 40 6.43 -1.10 -2.64
CA ILE A 40 6.87 -1.94 -1.52
C ILE A 40 8.32 -2.42 -1.72
N GLY A 41 8.68 -2.72 -2.97
CA GLY A 41 10.04 -3.12 -3.35
C GLY A 41 11.04 -1.98 -3.26
N GLU A 42 10.65 -0.78 -3.67
CA GLU A 42 11.44 0.45 -3.54
C GLU A 42 11.68 0.76 -2.05
N LEU A 43 10.63 0.74 -1.23
CA LEU A 43 10.75 0.87 0.22
C LEU A 43 11.69 -0.20 0.83
N ALA A 44 11.53 -1.48 0.45
CA ALA A 44 12.42 -2.54 0.91
C ALA A 44 13.88 -2.28 0.48
N ASN A 45 14.08 -1.75 -0.72
CA ASN A 45 15.39 -1.42 -1.26
C ASN A 45 16.07 -0.29 -0.48
N GLU A 46 15.31 0.74 -0.06
CA GLU A 46 15.82 1.88 0.71
C GLU A 46 16.09 1.53 2.17
N THR A 47 15.32 0.61 2.77
CA THR A 47 15.67 0.05 4.09
C THR A 47 16.87 -0.89 4.02
N ARG A 48 17.12 -1.51 2.86
CA ARG A 48 18.18 -2.50 2.59
C ARG A 48 18.16 -3.71 3.54
N CYS A 49 17.06 -3.96 4.24
CA CYS A 49 16.99 -4.96 5.32
C CYS A 49 17.27 -6.40 4.86
N PHE A 50 17.11 -6.69 3.56
CA PHE A 50 17.35 -8.01 2.96
C PHE A 50 18.77 -8.21 2.41
N LYS A 51 19.57 -7.13 2.28
CA LYS A 51 20.87 -7.14 1.60
C LYS A 51 22.00 -7.65 2.51
N HIS A 52 21.89 -8.89 2.98
CA HIS A 52 22.81 -9.54 3.91
C HIS A 52 24.27 -9.66 3.41
N TRP A 53 24.50 -9.52 2.09
CA TRP A 53 25.83 -9.52 1.47
C TRP A 53 26.50 -8.14 1.45
N SER A 54 25.88 -7.11 2.02
CA SER A 54 26.37 -5.73 1.94
C SER A 54 26.41 -5.05 3.31
N ASN A 55 27.51 -4.34 3.58
CA ASN A 55 27.67 -3.54 4.80
C ASN A 55 27.13 -2.11 4.68
N LYS A 56 26.59 -1.70 3.51
CA LYS A 56 26.00 -0.37 3.33
C LYS A 56 24.68 -0.31 4.10
N GLY A 57 24.56 0.67 5.01
CA GLY A 57 23.35 0.95 5.78
C GLY A 57 22.19 1.51 4.95
N PRO A 58 20.99 1.62 5.55
CA PRO A 58 19.78 2.14 4.91
C PRO A 58 19.98 3.57 4.40
N SER A 59 19.09 4.00 3.50
CA SER A 59 19.01 5.40 3.09
C SER A 59 18.55 6.30 4.24
N GLU A 60 18.67 7.61 4.04
CA GLU A 60 18.20 8.61 5.01
C GLU A 60 16.70 8.43 5.29
N LYS A 61 16.30 8.79 6.50
CA LYS A 61 14.92 8.58 6.98
C LYS A 61 13.89 9.22 6.05
N GLU A 62 14.19 10.41 5.53
CA GLU A 62 13.33 11.16 4.62
C GLU A 62 13.10 10.39 3.32
N VAL A 63 14.12 9.70 2.80
CA VAL A 63 14.01 8.85 1.61
C VAL A 63 13.09 7.67 1.88
N ILE A 64 13.32 6.95 2.99
CA ILE A 64 12.46 5.82 3.38
C ILE A 64 11.01 6.26 3.59
N LEU A 65 10.79 7.44 4.17
CA LEU A 65 9.45 7.97 4.38
C LEU A 65 8.75 8.37 3.07
N MET A 66 9.48 8.80 2.05
CA MET A 66 8.90 9.06 0.72
C MET A 66 8.36 7.76 0.13
N GLU A 67 9.20 6.71 0.03
CA GLU A 67 8.77 5.40 -0.48
C GLU A 67 7.61 4.79 0.33
N TYR A 68 7.61 5.01 1.65
CA TYR A 68 6.52 4.58 2.52
C TYR A 68 5.20 5.28 2.15
N VAL A 69 5.26 6.58 1.86
CA VAL A 69 4.09 7.38 1.46
C VAL A 69 3.60 6.98 0.07
N ASP A 70 4.50 6.65 -0.85
CA ASP A 70 4.16 6.18 -2.20
C ASP A 70 3.36 4.88 -2.16
N GLY A 71 3.75 3.92 -1.31
CA GLY A 71 2.91 2.75 -1.03
C GLY A 71 1.53 3.10 -0.45
N PHE A 72 1.45 4.13 0.42
CA PHE A 72 0.17 4.58 1.00
C PHE A 72 -0.77 5.20 -0.01
N HIS A 73 -0.25 5.87 -1.04
CA HIS A 73 -1.05 6.39 -2.15
C HIS A 73 -1.82 5.24 -2.81
N PHE A 74 -1.14 4.16 -3.20
CA PHE A 74 -1.78 3.02 -3.86
C PHE A 74 -2.70 2.21 -2.93
N ILE A 75 -2.34 2.01 -1.67
CA ILE A 75 -3.24 1.37 -0.68
C ILE A 75 -4.55 2.17 -0.56
N SER A 76 -4.45 3.49 -0.51
CA SER A 76 -5.61 4.37 -0.37
C SER A 76 -6.47 4.38 -1.64
N SER A 77 -5.87 4.39 -2.83
CA SER A 77 -6.59 4.32 -4.11
C SER A 77 -7.30 2.97 -4.29
N LEU A 78 -6.62 1.85 -3.99
CA LEU A 78 -7.21 0.51 -4.02
C LEU A 78 -8.39 0.38 -3.05
N GLY A 79 -8.21 0.86 -1.80
CA GLY A 79 -9.28 0.85 -0.82
C GLY A 79 -10.47 1.72 -1.23
N ASN A 80 -10.25 2.92 -1.77
CA ASN A 80 -11.32 3.73 -2.36
C ASN A 80 -12.04 2.99 -3.50
N GLY A 81 -11.30 2.26 -4.34
CA GLY A 81 -11.85 1.49 -5.47
C GLY A 81 -12.81 0.38 -5.05
N ILE A 82 -12.54 -0.29 -3.92
CA ILE A 82 -13.43 -1.33 -3.35
C ILE A 82 -14.47 -0.78 -2.37
N GLY A 83 -14.57 0.54 -2.22
CA GLY A 83 -15.52 1.18 -1.32
C GLY A 83 -15.16 1.09 0.17
N PHE A 84 -13.90 0.83 0.51
CA PHE A 84 -13.43 0.82 1.90
C PHE A 84 -13.64 2.19 2.56
N ASN A 85 -14.23 2.18 3.77
CA ASN A 85 -14.46 3.37 4.56
C ASN A 85 -13.81 3.23 5.94
N PRO A 86 -12.72 3.99 6.23
CA PRO A 86 -12.03 3.90 7.51
C PRO A 86 -12.92 4.15 8.74
N ASN A 87 -14.03 4.89 8.60
CA ASN A 87 -14.93 5.22 9.72
C ASN A 87 -15.79 4.03 10.18
N GLU A 88 -15.90 2.97 9.36
CA GLU A 88 -16.68 1.77 9.70
C GLU A 88 -15.91 0.83 10.65
N TYR A 89 -14.62 1.09 10.86
CA TYR A 89 -13.74 0.27 11.68
C TYR A 89 -13.30 1.05 12.93
N SER A 90 -13.39 0.40 14.10
CA SER A 90 -12.85 0.99 15.32
C SER A 90 -11.32 1.02 15.29
N LEU A 91 -10.72 2.07 15.84
CA LEU A 91 -9.25 2.17 15.99
C LEU A 91 -8.66 0.94 16.68
N LYS A 92 -9.33 0.42 17.70
CA LYS A 92 -8.90 -0.80 18.41
C LYS A 92 -8.84 -2.03 17.50
N LEU A 93 -9.80 -2.17 16.59
CA LEU A 93 -9.82 -3.28 15.64
C LEU A 93 -8.66 -3.15 14.64
N LEU A 94 -8.42 -1.95 14.14
CA LEU A 94 -7.31 -1.67 13.23
C LEU A 94 -5.95 -1.92 13.91
N GLU A 95 -5.78 -1.44 15.15
CA GLU A 95 -4.57 -1.68 15.95
C GLU A 95 -4.37 -3.15 16.27
N HIS A 96 -5.45 -3.88 16.61
CA HIS A 96 -5.39 -5.32 16.84
C HIS A 96 -4.90 -6.05 15.60
N ASN A 97 -5.49 -5.77 14.43
CA ASN A 97 -5.07 -6.39 13.18
C ASN A 97 -3.62 -6.04 12.84
N ALA A 98 -3.20 -4.78 12.99
CA ALA A 98 -1.80 -4.39 12.76
C ALA A 98 -0.81 -5.20 13.63
N ASN A 99 -1.18 -5.46 14.89
CA ASN A 99 -0.36 -6.28 15.79
C ASN A 99 -0.30 -7.76 15.35
N VAL A 100 -1.39 -8.31 14.82
CA VAL A 100 -1.42 -9.68 14.29
C VAL A 100 -0.43 -9.86 13.12
N TYR A 101 -0.32 -8.86 12.25
CA TYR A 101 0.58 -8.89 11.09
C TYR A 101 2.02 -8.41 11.41
N THR A 102 2.31 -8.10 12.68
CA THR A 102 3.64 -7.64 13.07
C THR A 102 4.63 -8.81 13.07
N ALA A 103 5.74 -8.64 12.34
CA ALA A 103 6.81 -9.61 12.29
C ALA A 103 8.00 -9.20 13.17
N SER A 104 8.81 -10.18 13.60
CA SER A 104 10.01 -9.95 14.41
C SER A 104 11.17 -9.32 13.64
N THR A 105 11.15 -9.35 12.31
CA THR A 105 12.19 -8.77 11.44
C THR A 105 11.55 -7.98 10.31
N LEU A 106 12.26 -6.96 9.80
CA LEU A 106 11.80 -6.20 8.64
C LEU A 106 11.65 -7.08 7.39
N VAL A 107 12.54 -8.05 7.18
CA VAL A 107 12.45 -8.99 6.05
C VAL A 107 11.12 -9.76 6.10
N ASN A 108 10.77 -10.31 7.26
CA ASN A 108 9.50 -10.99 7.42
C ASN A 108 8.31 -10.03 7.31
N GLN A 109 8.46 -8.78 7.79
CA GLN A 109 7.39 -7.78 7.64
C GLN A 109 7.09 -7.46 6.18
N PHE A 110 8.13 -7.31 5.34
CA PHE A 110 7.94 -7.10 3.90
C PHE A 110 7.29 -8.31 3.23
N ASN A 111 7.72 -9.53 3.56
CA ASN A 111 7.10 -10.74 3.02
C ASN A 111 5.62 -10.85 3.40
N ASN A 112 5.26 -10.58 4.66
CA ASN A 112 3.86 -10.54 5.10
C ASN A 112 3.04 -9.51 4.30
N VAL A 113 3.60 -8.34 4.02
CA VAL A 113 2.92 -7.30 3.23
C VAL A 113 2.75 -7.76 1.77
N TYR A 114 3.76 -8.38 1.16
CA TYR A 114 3.63 -8.95 -0.19
C TYR A 114 2.59 -10.06 -0.29
N GLU A 115 2.53 -10.92 0.72
CA GLU A 115 1.51 -11.97 0.84
C GLU A 115 0.12 -11.34 0.96
N ALA A 116 -0.06 -10.35 1.84
CA ALA A 116 -1.34 -9.65 2.00
C ALA A 116 -1.81 -8.97 0.70
N VAL A 117 -0.90 -8.33 -0.07
CA VAL A 117 -1.25 -7.75 -1.37
C VAL A 117 -1.62 -8.83 -2.39
N SER A 118 -0.93 -9.98 -2.37
CA SER A 118 -1.21 -11.10 -3.28
C SER A 118 -2.54 -11.77 -2.96
N GLU A 119 -2.84 -11.97 -1.68
CA GLU A 119 -4.13 -12.47 -1.19
C GLU A 119 -5.25 -11.49 -1.56
N PHE A 120 -5.05 -10.19 -1.32
CA PHE A 120 -6.01 -9.15 -1.70
C PHE A 120 -6.33 -9.22 -3.20
N ARG A 121 -5.33 -9.29 -4.08
CA ARG A 121 -5.53 -9.47 -5.52
C ARG A 121 -6.38 -10.71 -5.81
N ALA A 122 -6.03 -11.86 -5.24
CA ALA A 122 -6.73 -13.12 -5.47
C ALA A 122 -8.20 -13.08 -5.00
N THR A 123 -8.51 -12.39 -3.90
CA THR A 123 -9.90 -12.25 -3.43
C THR A 123 -10.76 -11.44 -4.38
N GLN A 124 -10.20 -10.40 -4.99
CA GLN A 124 -10.92 -9.55 -5.94
C GLN A 124 -11.17 -10.27 -7.27
N ASP A 125 -10.29 -11.19 -7.67
CA ASP A 125 -10.50 -12.03 -8.85
C ASP A 125 -11.71 -12.98 -8.67
N ILE A 126 -11.95 -13.44 -7.43
CA ILE A 126 -13.08 -14.34 -7.11
C ILE A 126 -14.41 -13.60 -7.10
N GLU A 127 -14.45 -12.34 -6.68
CA GLU A 127 -15.68 -11.52 -6.66
C GLU A 127 -16.16 -11.08 -8.06
N LEU A 128 -15.30 -11.24 -9.09
CA LEU A 128 -15.62 -10.96 -10.49
C LEU A 128 -16.21 -12.17 -11.25
N TYR A 129 -16.31 -13.35 -10.62
CA TYR A 129 -16.93 -14.57 -11.16
C TYR A 129 -18.30 -14.85 -10.53
#